data_AF-A0AAV0H7M4-F1
#
_entry.id   AF-A0AAV0H7M4-F1
#
_cell.length_a   1.000
_cell.length_b   1.000
_cell.length_c   1.000
_cell.angle_alpha   90.00
_cell.angle_beta   90.00
_cell.angle_gamma   90.00
#
_symmetry.space_group_name_H-M   'P 1'
#
loop_
_entity.id
_entity.type
_entity.pdbx_description
1 polymer ?
#
loop_
_entity_poly.entity_id
_entity_poly.type
_entity_poly.pdbx_seq_one_letter_code
_entity_poly.pdbx_strand_id
1 'polypeptide(L)'
;MCRRKSPCLSTAKTPAGVESLVILQYVHRRDMAFNSTPYLLPKHPYPRSQARFWAEFSDQKCVFRAWKAFWRPKGEEKDKAIEVSVERFEYLEKRIQGKTFFGSGEDGEEEENEKIGHLDLVLGWIQL
;
A
#
# COMPACT_ATOMS: atom_id res chain seq x y z
N MET A 1 29.10 -2.02 -6.12
CA MET A 1 27.98 -2.94 -6.42
C MET A 1 26.67 -2.31 -5.95
N CYS A 2 25.91 -1.71 -6.86
CA CYS A 2 24.58 -1.19 -6.56
C CYS A 2 23.61 -2.38 -6.49
N ARG A 3 23.03 -2.67 -5.33
CA ARG A 3 21.99 -3.72 -5.22
C ARG A 3 20.77 -3.22 -6.00
N ARG A 4 20.61 -3.69 -7.24
CA ARG A 4 19.39 -3.44 -8.04
C ARG A 4 18.24 -4.23 -7.42
N LYS A 5 17.59 -3.67 -6.40
CA LYS A 5 16.25 -4.09 -5.96
C LYS A 5 15.25 -3.44 -6.92
N SER A 6 14.43 -4.25 -7.59
CA SER A 6 13.32 -3.78 -8.41
C SER A 6 12.09 -3.53 -7.53
N PRO A 7 11.24 -2.52 -7.80
CA PRO A 7 11.29 -1.55 -8.92
C PRO A 7 12.26 -0.38 -8.68
N CYS A 8 12.73 0.26 -9.75
CA CYS A 8 13.58 1.45 -9.68
C CYS A 8 13.01 2.59 -10.54
N LEU A 9 12.99 3.81 -9.99
CA LEU A 9 12.60 5.01 -10.72
C LEU A 9 13.87 5.81 -11.09
N SER A 10 14.15 5.92 -12.38
CA SER A 10 15.24 6.77 -12.88
C SER A 10 14.69 8.17 -13.16
N THR A 11 15.08 9.14 -12.33
CA THR A 11 14.90 10.57 -12.64
C THR A 11 16.26 11.25 -12.49
N ALA A 12 16.45 12.41 -13.14
CA ALA A 12 17.70 13.16 -13.09
C ALA A 12 18.17 13.55 -11.67
N LYS A 13 17.30 13.42 -10.64
CA LYS A 13 17.57 13.82 -9.25
C LYS A 13 17.35 12.71 -8.21
N THR A 14 16.99 11.48 -8.60
CA THR A 14 16.77 10.38 -7.63
C THR A 14 17.77 9.24 -7.83
N PRO A 15 18.49 8.80 -6.78
CA PRO A 15 19.38 7.65 -6.87
C PRO A 15 18.60 6.37 -7.22
N ALA A 16 19.18 5.54 -8.09
CA ALA A 16 18.58 4.29 -8.52
C ALA A 16 18.65 3.22 -7.40
N GLY A 17 17.49 2.69 -6.99
CA GLY A 17 17.36 1.61 -6.02
C GLY A 17 16.80 2.05 -4.67
N VAL A 18 15.63 2.69 -4.68
CA VAL A 18 14.91 3.12 -3.47
C VAL A 18 13.70 2.19 -3.27
N GLU A 19 13.31 1.94 -2.02
CA GLU A 19 12.16 1.10 -1.68
C GLU A 19 10.88 1.58 -2.38
N SER A 20 10.01 0.65 -2.79
CA SER A 20 8.80 0.91 -3.59
C SER A 20 7.87 1.96 -2.96
N LEU A 21 7.73 1.94 -1.63
CA LEU A 21 6.95 2.93 -0.88
C LEU A 21 7.54 4.34 -0.97
N VAL A 22 8.87 4.46 -1.01
CA VAL A 22 9.56 5.75 -1.18
C VAL A 22 9.38 6.29 -2.59
N ILE A 23 9.34 5.41 -3.60
CA ILE A 23 9.04 5.79 -4.99
C ILE A 23 7.62 6.37 -5.07
N LEU A 24 6.62 5.72 -4.48
CA LEU A 24 5.24 6.23 -4.46
C LEU A 24 5.14 7.58 -3.72
N GLN A 25 5.88 7.74 -2.62
CA GLN A 25 5.94 9.02 -1.92
C GLN A 25 6.61 10.14 -2.74
N TYR A 26 7.65 9.81 -3.51
CA TYR A 26 8.31 10.75 -4.41
C TYR A 26 7.38 11.20 -5.53
N VAL A 27 6.69 10.26 -6.19
CA VAL A 27 5.68 10.57 -7.21
C VAL A 27 4.61 11.50 -6.64
N HIS A 28 4.09 11.18 -5.46
CA HIS A 28 3.12 12.04 -4.80
C HIS A 28 3.63 13.47 -4.53
N ARG A 29 4.85 13.64 -4.01
CA ARG A 29 5.45 14.98 -3.81
C ARG A 29 5.56 15.74 -5.12
N ARG A 30 5.88 15.04 -6.21
CA ARG A 30 5.95 15.62 -7.55
C ARG A 30 4.57 16.07 -8.02
N ASP A 31 3.54 15.23 -7.91
CA ASP A 31 2.18 15.57 -8.31
C ASP A 31 1.64 16.79 -7.54
N MET A 32 1.97 16.90 -6.25
CA MET A 32 1.67 18.10 -5.46
C MET A 32 2.39 19.35 -5.97
N ALA A 33 3.66 19.24 -6.35
CA ALA A 33 4.43 20.38 -6.85
C ALA A 33 3.95 20.87 -8.23
N PHE A 34 3.37 19.98 -9.04
CA PHE A 34 2.88 20.29 -10.38
C PHE A 34 1.35 20.45 -10.47
N ASN A 35 0.62 20.41 -9.34
CA ASN A 35 -0.85 20.40 -9.29
C ASN A 35 -1.51 19.39 -10.25
N SER A 36 -0.82 18.26 -10.46
CA SER A 36 -1.30 17.14 -11.26
C SER A 36 -2.38 16.39 -10.48
N THR A 37 -3.51 16.11 -11.13
CA THR A 37 -4.58 15.24 -10.61
C THR A 37 -4.60 13.95 -11.43
N PRO A 38 -4.92 12.79 -10.83
CA PRO A 38 -5.40 12.58 -9.45
C PRO A 38 -4.28 12.51 -8.38
N TYR A 39 -4.58 12.97 -7.16
CA TYR A 39 -3.64 12.92 -6.04
C TYR A 39 -3.64 11.54 -5.37
N LEU A 40 -2.48 10.87 -5.32
CA LEU A 40 -2.35 9.54 -4.72
C LEU A 40 -2.52 9.51 -3.18
N LEU A 41 -2.16 10.60 -2.49
CA LEU A 41 -2.31 10.74 -1.04
C LEU A 41 -3.11 12.00 -0.72
N PRO A 42 -3.83 12.02 0.42
CA PRO A 42 -4.57 13.19 0.87
C PRO A 42 -3.72 14.46 1.03
N LYS A 43 -4.33 15.63 0.79
CA LYS A 43 -3.71 16.95 0.97
C LYS A 43 -3.49 17.32 2.44
N HIS A 44 -4.35 16.85 3.34
CA HIS A 44 -4.22 17.12 4.77
C HIS A 44 -3.23 16.15 5.44
N PRO A 45 -2.42 16.62 6.41
CA PRO A 45 -1.35 15.84 7.02
C PRO A 45 -1.87 14.61 7.80
N TYR A 46 -3.01 14.73 8.47
CA TYR A 46 -3.62 13.64 9.23
C TYR A 46 -4.07 12.46 8.36
N PRO A 47 -4.99 12.62 7.39
CA PRO A 47 -5.39 11.51 6.52
C PRO A 47 -4.22 10.98 5.67
N ARG A 48 -3.21 11.82 5.39
CA ARG A 48 -1.95 11.36 4.77
C ARG A 48 -1.16 10.43 5.69
N SER A 49 -1.00 10.77 6.97
CA SER A 49 -0.31 9.90 7.93
C SER A 49 -1.03 8.56 8.12
N GLN A 50 -2.37 8.57 8.13
CA GLN A 50 -3.16 7.34 8.15
C GLN A 50 -2.91 6.47 6.91
N ALA A 51 -3.01 7.04 5.71
CA ALA A 51 -2.76 6.30 4.47
C ALA A 51 -1.35 5.68 4.43
N ARG A 52 -0.34 6.39 4.95
CA ARG A 52 1.04 5.87 5.08
C ARG A 52 1.15 4.74 6.11
N PHE A 53 0.53 4.92 7.26
CA PHE A 53 0.51 3.91 8.32
C PHE A 53 -0.07 2.59 7.80
N TRP A 54 -1.20 2.66 7.10
CA TRP A 54 -1.83 1.45 6.57
C TRP A 54 -1.05 0.82 5.43
N ALA A 55 -0.41 1.62 4.56
CA ALA A 55 0.51 1.10 3.55
C ALA A 55 1.67 0.31 4.20
N GLU A 56 2.32 0.90 5.20
CA GLU A 56 3.42 0.24 5.92
C GLU A 56 2.94 -1.00 6.70
N PHE A 57 1.79 -0.91 7.36
CA PHE A 57 1.19 -2.04 8.08
C PHE A 57 0.90 -3.20 7.12
N SER A 58 0.31 -2.90 5.96
CA SER A 58 -0.02 -3.91 4.97
C SER A 58 1.25 -4.61 4.45
N ASP A 59 2.25 -3.84 4.00
CA ASP A 59 3.50 -4.38 3.45
C ASP A 59 4.27 -5.23 4.49
N GLN A 60 4.50 -4.68 5.69
CA GLN A 60 5.31 -5.34 6.71
C GLN A 60 4.59 -6.48 7.44
N LYS A 61 3.31 -6.29 7.76
CA LYS A 61 2.59 -7.20 8.66
C LYS A 61 1.73 -8.20 7.92
N CYS A 62 1.18 -7.84 6.76
CA CYS A 62 0.30 -8.71 6.00
C CYS A 62 1.06 -9.39 4.85
N VAL A 63 1.55 -8.60 3.89
CA VAL A 63 2.13 -9.10 2.63
C VAL A 63 3.39 -9.92 2.87
N PHE A 64 4.35 -9.39 3.62
CA PHE A 64 5.60 -10.10 3.88
C PHE A 64 5.39 -11.43 4.64
N ARG A 65 4.39 -11.49 5.52
CA ARG A 65 4.07 -12.70 6.29
C ARG A 65 3.31 -13.72 5.45
N ALA A 66 2.34 -13.28 4.66
CA ALA A 66 1.62 -14.11 3.71
C ALA A 66 2.57 -14.70 2.66
N TRP A 67 3.49 -13.88 2.12
CA TRP A 67 4.50 -14.33 1.17
C TRP A 67 5.43 -15.39 1.79
N LYS A 68 5.88 -15.18 3.03
CA LYS A 68 6.65 -16.20 3.76
C LYS A 68 5.87 -17.49 3.96
N ALA A 69 4.59 -17.42 4.33
CA ALA A 69 3.74 -18.59 4.50
C ALA A 69 3.55 -19.35 3.18
N PHE A 70 3.38 -18.63 2.07
CA PHE A 70 3.21 -19.22 0.74
C PHE A 70 4.40 -20.10 0.32
N TRP A 71 5.63 -19.62 0.57
CA TRP A 71 6.88 -20.32 0.23
C TRP A 71 7.26 -21.45 1.21
N ARG A 72 6.53 -21.65 2.30
CA ARG A 72 6.75 -22.80 3.19
C ARG A 72 6.30 -24.10 2.51
N PRO A 73 7.00 -25.23 2.75
CA PRO A 73 6.50 -26.54 2.37
C PRO A 73 5.17 -26.84 3.08
N LYS A 74 4.34 -27.69 2.48
CA LYS A 74 3.04 -28.08 3.07
C LYS A 74 3.27 -28.77 4.43
N GLY A 75 2.44 -28.42 5.41
CA GLY A 75 2.48 -28.96 6.77
C GLY A 75 1.91 -27.98 7.79
N GLU A 76 1.80 -28.41 9.04
CA GLU A 76 1.17 -27.62 10.12
C GLU A 76 1.78 -26.23 10.31
N GLU A 77 3.09 -26.07 10.05
CA GLU A 77 3.75 -24.76 10.13
C GLU A 77 3.26 -23.77 9.06
N LYS A 78 2.88 -24.27 7.89
CA LYS A 78 2.29 -23.45 6.83
C LYS A 78 0.88 -23.01 7.22
N ASP A 79 0.08 -23.93 7.76
CA ASP A 79 -1.30 -23.65 8.15
C ASP A 79 -1.34 -22.61 9.29
N LYS A 80 -0.49 -22.77 10.31
CA LYS A 80 -0.33 -21.77 11.39
C LYS A 80 0.13 -20.41 10.85
N ALA A 81 1.04 -20.39 9.87
CA ALA A 81 1.50 -19.15 9.26
C ALA A 81 0.41 -18.46 8.41
N ILE A 82 -0.47 -19.23 7.77
CA ILE A 82 -1.64 -18.72 7.06
C ILE A 82 -2.65 -18.15 8.05
N GLU A 83 -3.01 -18.87 9.10
CA GLU A 83 -3.94 -18.41 10.15
C GLU A 83 -3.51 -17.07 10.74
N VAL A 84 -2.24 -16.99 11.16
CA VAL A 84 -1.63 -15.75 11.67
C VAL A 84 -1.58 -14.61 10.63
N SER A 85 -1.63 -14.93 9.34
CA SER A 85 -1.72 -13.93 8.28
C SER A 85 -3.17 -13.48 8.07
N VAL A 86 -4.14 -14.40 8.09
CA VAL A 86 -5.59 -14.13 7.98
C VAL A 86 -6.05 -13.17 9.07
N GLU A 87 -5.68 -13.41 10.34
CA GLU A 87 -6.00 -12.51 11.46
C GLU A 87 -5.57 -11.05 11.21
N ARG A 88 -4.48 -10.85 10.46
CA ARG A 88 -4.00 -9.49 10.14
C ARG A 88 -4.75 -8.88 8.98
N PHE A 89 -5.19 -9.69 8.02
CA PHE A 89 -6.03 -9.22 6.92
C PHE A 89 -7.43 -8.80 7.40
N GLU A 90 -7.94 -9.35 8.50
CA GLU A 90 -9.23 -8.91 9.08
C GLU A 90 -9.27 -7.39 9.39
N TYR A 91 -8.13 -6.80 9.78
CA TYR A 91 -8.06 -5.35 10.03
C TYR A 91 -8.20 -4.55 8.73
N LEU A 92 -7.68 -5.06 7.62
CA LEU A 92 -7.83 -4.44 6.30
C LEU A 92 -9.24 -4.65 5.76
N GLU A 93 -9.83 -5.83 5.97
CA GLU A 93 -11.20 -6.16 5.56
C GLU A 93 -12.22 -5.24 6.25
N LYS A 94 -12.11 -5.07 7.57
CA LYS A 94 -12.95 -4.12 8.33
C LYS A 94 -12.84 -2.69 7.83
N ARG A 95 -11.67 -2.31 7.30
CA ARG A 95 -11.41 -0.95 6.80
C ARG A 95 -11.99 -0.71 5.40
N ILE A 96 -12.01 -1.73 4.53
CA ILE A 96 -12.61 -1.64 3.19
C ILE A 96 -14.10 -1.97 3.17
N GLN A 97 -14.64 -2.54 4.26
CA GLN A 97 -16.05 -2.93 4.33
C GLN A 97 -16.98 -1.75 3.94
N GLY A 98 -17.77 -1.97 2.89
CA GLY A 98 -18.68 -0.95 2.33
C GLY A 98 -18.03 0.09 1.40
N LYS A 99 -16.75 -0.08 1.03
CA LYS A 99 -15.99 0.79 0.12
C LYS A 99 -15.44 0.00 -1.07
N THR A 100 -15.37 0.62 -2.24
CA THR A 100 -14.73 0.01 -3.43
C THR A 100 -13.21 0.19 -3.44
N PHE A 101 -12.71 1.31 -2.93
CA PHE A 101 -11.27 1.57 -2.74
C PHE A 101 -10.98 2.11 -1.34
N PHE A 102 -9.78 1.82 -0.82
CA PHE A 102 -9.31 2.35 0.47
C PHE A 102 -9.09 3.87 0.45
N GLY A 103 -8.88 4.45 -0.74
CA GLY A 103 -8.78 5.90 -0.94
C GLY A 103 -10.12 6.64 -0.94
N SER A 104 -11.24 5.93 -1.02
CA SER A 104 -12.57 6.54 -0.92
C SER A 104 -12.78 7.06 0.50
N GLY A 105 -13.18 8.33 0.63
CA GLY A 105 -13.20 9.10 1.89
C GLY A 105 -13.85 8.38 3.09
N GLU A 106 -13.50 8.83 4.30
CA GLU A 106 -14.08 8.32 5.55
C GLU A 106 -15.34 9.09 5.99
N ASP A 107 -15.56 10.28 5.43
CA ASP A 107 -16.66 11.16 5.81
C ASP A 107 -17.62 11.27 4.62
N GLY A 108 -18.92 11.12 4.89
CA GLY A 108 -20.01 11.12 3.91
C GLY A 108 -20.24 12.44 3.18
N GLU A 109 -19.20 13.00 2.56
CA GLU A 109 -19.36 13.97 1.49
C GLU A 109 -19.79 13.18 0.24
N GLU A 110 -21.05 13.39 -0.13
CA GLU A 110 -21.80 12.82 -1.25
C GLU A 110 -21.25 13.22 -2.64
N GLU A 111 -19.93 13.29 -2.82
CA GLU A 111 -19.34 13.25 -4.16
C GLU A 111 -18.85 11.84 -4.45
N GLU A 112 -19.65 11.11 -5.24
CA GLU A 112 -19.32 9.89 -5.95
C GLU A 112 -17.95 9.99 -6.62
N ASN A 113 -16.90 9.65 -5.89
CA ASN A 113 -15.56 9.60 -6.44
C ASN A 113 -14.84 8.44 -5.81
N GLU A 114 -15.11 7.26 -6.38
CA GLU A 114 -14.30 6.06 -6.23
C GLU A 114 -12.86 6.40 -6.63
N LYS A 115 -12.04 6.76 -5.63
CA LYS A 115 -10.68 7.24 -5.85
C LYS A 115 -9.70 6.20 -5.35
N ILE A 116 -8.86 5.73 -6.27
CA ILE A 116 -7.73 4.85 -5.97
C ILE A 116 -6.77 5.61 -5.05
N GLY A 117 -6.55 5.08 -3.86
CA GLY A 117 -5.65 5.61 -2.86
C GLY A 117 -4.28 4.93 -2.87
N HIS A 118 -3.36 5.50 -2.09
CA HIS A 118 -2.02 4.93 -1.89
C HIS A 118 -2.04 3.46 -1.45
N LEU A 119 -2.97 3.08 -0.58
CA LEU A 119 -3.09 1.70 -0.09
C LEU A 119 -3.58 0.73 -1.17
N ASP A 120 -4.46 1.18 -2.07
CA ASP A 120 -4.94 0.40 -3.20
C ASP A 120 -3.80 0.04 -4.16
N LEU A 121 -2.84 0.94 -4.38
CA LEU A 121 -1.63 0.62 -5.16
C LEU A 121 -0.69 -0.36 -4.46
N VAL A 122 -0.62 -0.30 -3.13
CA VAL A 122 0.24 -1.19 -2.33
C VAL A 122 -0.32 -2.59 -2.24
N LEU A 123 -1.65 -2.75 -2.26
CA LEU A 123 -2.32 -4.05 -2.16
C LEU A 123 -2.77 -4.60 -3.52
N GLY A 124 -2.97 -3.74 -4.54
CA GLY A 124 -3.62 -4.12 -5.80
C GLY A 124 -2.85 -5.09 -6.70
N TRP A 125 -1.58 -5.38 -6.38
CA TRP A 125 -0.80 -6.43 -7.06
C TRP A 125 -0.96 -7.82 -6.42
N ILE A 126 -1.59 -7.89 -5.25
CA ILE A 126 -1.90 -9.14 -4.57
C ILE A 126 -3.20 -9.64 -5.20
N GLN A 127 -3.10 -10.71 -6.00
CA GLN A 127 -4.29 -11.48 -6.35
C GLN A 127 -4.83 -12.12 -5.06
N LEU A 128 -5.92 -11.57 -4.55
CA LEU A 128 -6.76 -12.20 -3.54
C LEU A 128 -7.45 -13.44 -4.14
#